data_AF-A0A5S9MCW7-F1
#
_entry.id   AF-A0A5S9MCW7-F1
#
_cell.length_a   1.000
_cell.length_b   1.000
_cell.length_c   1.000
_cell.angle_alpha   90.00
_cell.angle_beta   90.00
_cell.angle_gamma   90.00
#
_symmetry.space_group_name_H-M   'P 1'
#
loop_
_entity.id
_entity.type
_entity.pdbx_description
1 polymer ?
#
loop_
_entity_poly.entity_id
_entity_poly.type
_entity_poly.pdbx_seq_one_letter_code
_entity_poly.pdbx_strand_id
1 'polypeptide(L)'
;MDELIGRTDVLAVSERAKAHWKAGQLNLETLLYQPEGARTFRTPQNHKIDESLDMNEILPYVQEALNHQTPVDLSLNIRNINRVAGTITGSEVSKRYGEEGLPEDTITLRFTGSAGQSFGAFVPKGMSLYLTGDSNDYIGKGLSGGKIAVKTSDHFVQNGHENVIVGNVAFYGATSGKAYINGRAGERFAVRNSGVHVVVEGIGDHGCEYMTGGRVVILGDVGKKLWCRYVWRCGLHPYIGCKTVQKNVQYGNDHV
;
A
#
# COMPACT_ATOMS: atom_id res chain seq x y z
N MET A 1 -0.11 25.93 -26.01
CA MET A 1 0.48 25.59 -24.70
C MET A 1 1.93 25.15 -24.89
N ASP A 2 2.19 24.25 -25.83
CA ASP A 2 3.52 23.69 -26.10
C ASP A 2 4.59 24.71 -26.48
N GLU A 3 4.21 25.79 -27.16
CA GLU A 3 5.12 26.87 -27.56
C GLU A 3 5.70 27.69 -26.38
N LEU A 4 5.06 27.63 -25.20
CA LEU A 4 5.47 28.37 -24.00
C LEU A 4 6.25 27.50 -23.01
N ILE A 5 6.28 26.18 -23.20
CA ILE A 5 6.97 25.26 -22.29
C ILE A 5 8.48 25.48 -22.40
N GLY A 6 9.13 25.77 -21.27
CA GLY A 6 10.58 26.01 -21.21
C GLY A 6 11.05 27.35 -21.77
N ARG A 7 10.13 28.28 -22.10
CA ARG A 7 10.44 29.64 -22.56
C ARG A 7 10.68 30.60 -21.40
N THR A 8 11.79 30.44 -20.69
CA THR A 8 12.18 31.41 -19.64
C THR A 8 12.58 32.78 -20.21
N ASP A 9 12.82 32.89 -21.52
CA ASP A 9 13.08 34.15 -22.23
C ASP A 9 11.90 35.12 -22.25
N VAL A 10 10.67 34.62 -22.12
CA VAL A 10 9.48 35.49 -22.07
C VAL A 10 9.12 35.89 -20.63
N LEU A 11 9.90 35.46 -19.65
CA LEU A 11 9.76 35.85 -18.25
C LEU A 11 10.73 37.00 -17.93
N ALA A 12 10.25 37.97 -17.16
CA ALA A 12 11.06 39.08 -16.67
C ALA A 12 10.73 39.37 -15.22
N VAL A 13 11.74 39.86 -14.48
CA VAL A 13 11.53 40.34 -13.10
C VAL A 13 10.72 41.63 -13.16
N SER A 14 9.55 41.64 -12.52
CA SER A 14 8.67 42.82 -12.51
C SER A 14 9.35 44.03 -11.84
N GLU A 15 9.07 45.23 -12.34
CA GLU A 15 9.59 46.47 -11.75
C GLU A 15 9.16 46.66 -10.29
N ARG A 16 7.95 46.21 -9.93
CA ARG A 16 7.47 46.20 -8.55
C ARG A 16 8.37 45.38 -7.63
N ALA A 17 8.84 44.22 -8.07
CA ALA A 17 9.72 43.36 -7.28
C ALA A 17 11.10 44.00 -7.10
N LYS A 18 11.62 44.66 -8.14
CA LYS A 18 12.90 45.39 -8.07
C LYS A 18 12.86 46.57 -7.10
N ALA A 19 11.76 47.33 -7.08
CA ALA A 19 11.59 48.50 -6.20
C ALA A 19 11.29 48.15 -4.73
N HIS A 20 11.04 46.88 -4.41
CA HIS A 20 10.66 46.46 -3.06
C HIS A 20 11.90 46.14 -2.20
N TRP A 21 11.99 46.76 -1.03
CA TRP A 21 13.15 46.70 -0.11
C TRP A 21 13.65 45.29 0.24
N LYS A 22 12.75 44.29 0.27
CA LYS A 22 13.10 42.88 0.55
C LYS A 22 13.16 41.99 -0.69
N ALA A 23 12.34 42.29 -1.71
CA ALA A 23 12.22 41.40 -2.87
C ALA A 23 13.29 41.71 -3.92
N GLY A 24 13.77 42.95 -3.99
CA GLY A 24 14.88 43.36 -4.87
C GLY A 24 16.22 42.73 -4.50
N GLN A 25 16.33 42.06 -3.34
CA GLN A 25 17.53 41.32 -2.93
C GLN A 25 17.57 39.88 -3.48
N LEU A 26 16.49 39.39 -4.10
CA LEU A 26 16.44 38.03 -4.64
C LEU A 26 17.19 37.96 -5.97
N ASN A 27 18.18 37.06 -6.08
CA ASN A 27 18.76 36.69 -7.35
C ASN A 27 17.89 35.60 -8.02
N LEU A 28 17.26 35.94 -9.13
CA LEU A 28 16.39 35.03 -9.91
C LEU A 28 17.06 34.53 -11.20
N GLU A 29 18.34 34.81 -11.41
CA GLU A 29 19.10 34.39 -12.61
C GLU A 29 19.01 32.88 -12.85
N THR A 30 19.08 32.05 -11.80
CA THR A 30 18.96 30.59 -11.91
C THR A 30 17.58 30.15 -12.43
N LEU A 31 16.52 30.90 -12.14
CA LEU A 31 15.16 30.60 -12.62
C LEU A 31 14.94 31.08 -14.06
N LEU A 32 15.63 32.15 -14.47
CA LEU A 32 15.57 32.70 -15.83
C LEU A 32 16.61 32.08 -16.78
N TYR A 33 17.53 31.28 -16.24
CA TYR A 33 18.56 30.61 -17.01
C TYR A 33 17.95 29.75 -18.13
N GLN A 34 18.65 29.75 -19.25
CA GLN A 34 18.23 29.03 -20.45
C GLN A 34 19.28 28.00 -20.82
N PRO A 35 19.03 26.71 -20.56
CA PRO A 35 19.92 25.67 -21.02
C PRO A 35 19.92 25.62 -22.56
N GLU A 36 21.08 25.31 -23.12
CA GLU A 36 21.23 25.05 -24.55
C GLU A 36 20.52 23.74 -24.92
N GLY A 37 19.95 23.69 -26.13
CA GLY A 37 19.30 22.50 -26.67
C GLY A 37 17.78 22.46 -26.49
N ALA A 38 17.25 21.24 -26.49
CA ALA A 38 15.82 20.96 -26.41
C ALA A 38 15.22 21.34 -25.05
N ARG A 39 14.16 22.15 -25.04
CA ARG A 39 13.52 22.63 -23.80
C ARG A 39 12.13 22.07 -23.55
N THR A 40 11.62 21.29 -24.49
CA THR A 40 10.31 20.66 -24.44
C THR A 40 10.46 19.15 -24.30
N PHE A 41 9.42 18.50 -23.80
CA PHE A 41 9.35 17.06 -23.71
C PHE A 41 9.57 16.43 -25.10
N ARG A 42 10.58 15.55 -25.20
CA ARG A 42 10.92 14.86 -26.45
C ARG A 42 10.75 13.36 -26.42
N THR A 43 10.84 12.76 -25.24
CA THR A 43 10.89 11.30 -25.13
C THR A 43 9.85 10.82 -24.14
N PRO A 44 8.89 10.00 -24.57
CA PRO A 44 7.98 9.34 -23.66
C PRO A 44 8.72 8.40 -22.72
N GLN A 45 8.32 8.41 -21.45
CA GLN A 45 8.83 7.46 -20.48
C GLN A 45 8.19 6.10 -20.74
N ASN A 46 9.02 5.07 -20.95
CA ASN A 46 8.56 3.70 -20.95
C ASN A 46 8.65 3.14 -19.53
N HIS A 47 7.50 2.97 -18.88
CA HIS A 47 7.40 2.43 -17.52
C HIS A 47 7.44 0.90 -17.47
N LYS A 48 7.54 0.22 -18.62
CA LYS A 48 7.59 -1.24 -18.75
C LYS A 48 6.43 -1.96 -18.06
N ILE A 49 5.24 -1.35 -18.09
CA ILE A 49 4.03 -1.91 -17.48
C ILE A 49 3.66 -3.23 -18.18
N ASP A 50 3.89 -3.31 -19.50
CA ASP A 50 3.64 -4.50 -20.31
C ASP A 50 4.53 -5.69 -19.90
N GLU A 51 5.68 -5.44 -19.24
CA GLU A 51 6.57 -6.49 -18.72
C GLU A 51 6.15 -6.97 -17.31
N SER A 52 5.07 -6.43 -16.73
CA SER A 52 4.64 -6.80 -15.38
C SER A 52 4.03 -8.20 -15.29
N LEU A 53 4.04 -8.79 -14.09
CA LEU A 53 3.43 -10.09 -13.80
C LEU A 53 1.93 -10.08 -14.10
N ASP A 54 1.25 -8.97 -13.78
CA ASP A 54 -0.16 -8.80 -14.09
C ASP A 54 -0.43 -8.86 -15.59
N MET A 55 0.31 -8.09 -16.39
CA MET A 55 0.06 -8.03 -17.83
C MET A 55 0.39 -9.34 -18.54
N ASN A 56 1.46 -10.02 -18.13
CA ASN A 56 1.96 -11.21 -18.83
C ASN A 56 1.31 -12.52 -18.38
N GLU A 57 0.95 -12.65 -17.10
CA GLU A 57 0.52 -13.94 -16.54
C GLU A 57 -0.90 -13.88 -15.95
N ILE A 58 -1.22 -12.86 -15.17
CA ILE A 58 -2.50 -12.82 -14.44
C ILE A 58 -3.66 -12.41 -15.35
N LEU A 59 -3.56 -11.26 -16.00
CA LEU A 59 -4.65 -10.66 -16.77
C LEU A 59 -5.12 -11.54 -17.94
N PRO A 60 -4.23 -12.20 -18.71
CA PRO A 60 -4.66 -13.13 -19.75
C PRO A 60 -5.46 -14.33 -19.19
N TYR A 61 -5.11 -14.81 -18.00
CA TYR A 61 -5.74 -15.97 -17.38
C TYR A 61 -7.13 -15.65 -16.82
N VAL A 62 -7.33 -14.45 -16.26
CA VAL A 62 -8.57 -14.09 -15.56
C VAL A 62 -9.66 -13.51 -16.47
N GLN A 63 -9.52 -13.58 -17.80
CA GLN A 63 -10.49 -13.00 -18.74
C GLN A 63 -11.91 -13.57 -18.54
N GLU A 64 -12.03 -14.86 -18.27
CA GLU A 64 -13.32 -15.51 -17.99
C GLU A 64 -13.99 -14.95 -16.73
N ALA A 65 -13.20 -14.71 -15.68
CA ALA A 65 -13.69 -14.06 -14.46
C ALA A 65 -14.12 -12.62 -14.71
N LEU A 66 -13.37 -11.88 -15.53
CA LEU A 66 -13.68 -10.49 -15.85
C LEU A 66 -14.93 -10.35 -16.72
N ASN A 67 -15.16 -11.26 -17.66
CA ASN A 67 -16.26 -11.16 -18.63
C ASN A 67 -17.54 -11.86 -18.16
N HIS A 68 -17.41 -12.96 -17.44
CA HIS A 68 -18.52 -13.84 -17.09
C HIS A 68 -18.69 -14.08 -15.59
N GLN A 69 -17.84 -13.46 -14.74
CA GLN A 69 -17.82 -13.67 -13.29
C GLN A 69 -17.58 -15.13 -12.89
N THR A 70 -17.01 -15.92 -13.81
CA THR A 70 -16.65 -17.33 -13.58
C THR A 70 -15.49 -17.40 -12.58
N PRO A 71 -15.62 -18.17 -11.48
CA PRO A 71 -14.53 -18.34 -10.54
C PRO A 71 -13.27 -18.93 -11.21
N VAL A 72 -12.11 -18.32 -10.93
CA VAL A 72 -10.79 -18.77 -11.40
C VAL A 72 -9.82 -18.86 -10.23
N ASP A 73 -8.92 -19.86 -10.29
CA ASP A 73 -7.86 -20.08 -9.30
C ASP A 73 -6.53 -20.28 -10.04
N LEU A 74 -5.61 -19.32 -9.89
CA LEU A 74 -4.31 -19.30 -10.57
C LEU A 74 -3.18 -19.39 -9.57
N SER A 75 -2.23 -20.30 -9.81
CA SER A 75 -1.01 -20.44 -9.00
C SER A 75 0.23 -19.99 -9.77
N LEU A 76 1.04 -19.12 -9.17
CA LEU A 76 2.22 -18.48 -9.78
C LEU A 76 3.41 -18.46 -8.82
N ASN A 77 4.62 -18.44 -9.38
CA ASN A 77 5.81 -18.08 -8.61
C ASN A 77 5.97 -16.55 -8.59
N ILE A 78 6.45 -15.99 -7.47
CA ILE A 78 6.69 -14.55 -7.33
C ILE A 78 8.10 -14.27 -6.82
N ARG A 79 8.69 -13.19 -7.34
CA ARG A 79 10.01 -12.68 -6.94
C ARG A 79 9.90 -11.21 -6.54
N ASN A 80 10.88 -10.72 -5.79
CA ASN A 80 10.89 -9.35 -5.26
C ASN A 80 10.86 -8.25 -6.35
N ILE A 81 11.25 -8.59 -7.58
CA ILE A 81 11.15 -7.72 -8.76
C ILE A 81 9.69 -7.55 -9.26
N ASN A 82 8.81 -8.49 -8.93
CA ASN A 82 7.39 -8.44 -9.25
C ASN A 82 6.68 -7.52 -8.25
N ARG A 83 6.72 -6.22 -8.55
CA ARG A 83 6.03 -5.18 -7.78
C ARG A 83 4.56 -5.11 -8.19
N VAL A 84 3.72 -4.58 -7.30
CA VAL A 84 2.29 -4.27 -7.54
C VAL A 84 1.44 -5.45 -8.06
N ALA A 85 1.83 -6.69 -7.78
CA ALA A 85 1.09 -7.87 -8.25
C ALA A 85 -0.38 -7.85 -7.79
N GLY A 86 -1.29 -8.09 -8.73
CA GLY A 86 -2.75 -8.05 -8.56
C GLY A 86 -3.38 -6.66 -8.79
N THR A 87 -2.60 -5.60 -8.90
CA THR A 87 -3.14 -4.21 -8.97
C THR A 87 -3.81 -3.91 -10.30
N ILE A 88 -3.22 -4.33 -11.42
CA ILE A 88 -3.80 -4.07 -12.75
C ILE A 88 -5.08 -4.90 -12.90
N THR A 89 -5.04 -6.14 -12.45
CA THR A 89 -6.22 -7.01 -12.41
C THR A 89 -7.34 -6.39 -11.56
N GLY A 90 -7.01 -5.84 -10.38
CA GLY A 90 -7.97 -5.11 -9.54
C GLY A 90 -8.54 -3.84 -10.20
N SER A 91 -7.72 -3.12 -10.96
CA SER A 91 -8.19 -2.00 -11.78
C SER A 91 -9.20 -2.47 -12.83
N GLU A 92 -8.93 -3.58 -13.51
CA GLU A 92 -9.82 -4.14 -14.53
C GLU A 92 -11.16 -4.63 -13.95
N VAL A 93 -11.17 -5.17 -12.73
CA VAL A 93 -12.40 -5.45 -11.98
C VAL A 93 -13.15 -4.16 -11.66
N SER A 94 -12.46 -3.17 -11.10
CA SER A 94 -13.07 -1.90 -10.68
C SER A 94 -13.67 -1.11 -11.86
N LYS A 95 -13.02 -1.14 -13.04
CA LYS A 95 -13.53 -0.52 -14.26
C LYS A 95 -14.84 -1.14 -14.75
N ARG A 96 -15.01 -2.45 -14.58
CA ARG A 96 -16.19 -3.20 -15.06
C ARG A 96 -17.34 -3.18 -14.05
N TYR A 97 -17.03 -3.33 -12.77
CA TYR A 97 -18.01 -3.60 -11.72
C TYR A 97 -18.11 -2.51 -10.64
N GLY A 98 -17.28 -1.46 -10.71
CA GLY A 98 -17.29 -0.38 -9.74
C GLY A 98 -17.02 -0.86 -8.31
N GLU A 99 -17.70 -0.24 -7.35
CA GLU A 99 -17.56 -0.55 -5.91
C GLU A 99 -18.17 -1.91 -5.54
N GLU A 100 -19.18 -2.38 -6.27
CA GLU A 100 -19.83 -3.67 -5.98
C GLU A 100 -18.84 -4.85 -6.12
N GLY A 101 -17.89 -4.71 -7.04
CA GLY A 101 -16.84 -5.67 -7.35
C GLY A 101 -17.40 -6.97 -7.92
N LEU A 102 -16.63 -8.05 -7.77
CA LEU A 102 -17.07 -9.40 -8.12
C LEU A 102 -17.64 -10.13 -6.89
N PRO A 103 -18.38 -11.24 -7.10
CA PRO A 103 -18.67 -12.19 -6.03
C PRO A 103 -17.40 -12.60 -5.27
N GLU A 104 -17.52 -12.97 -3.99
CA GLU A 104 -16.36 -13.31 -3.18
C GLU A 104 -15.59 -14.49 -3.78
N ASP A 105 -14.26 -14.40 -3.78
CA ASP A 105 -13.34 -15.43 -4.30
C ASP A 105 -13.50 -15.75 -5.81
N THR A 106 -14.15 -14.89 -6.62
CA THR A 106 -14.22 -15.07 -8.09
C THR A 106 -12.84 -15.09 -8.73
N ILE A 107 -11.88 -14.29 -8.26
CA ILE A 107 -10.49 -14.35 -8.72
C ILE A 107 -9.61 -14.72 -7.53
N THR A 108 -9.11 -15.95 -7.52
CA THR A 108 -8.15 -16.44 -6.54
C THR A 108 -6.75 -16.51 -7.16
N LEU A 109 -5.80 -15.80 -6.57
CA LEU A 109 -4.40 -15.78 -7.00
C LEU A 109 -3.52 -16.33 -5.87
N ARG A 110 -2.78 -17.40 -6.16
CA ARG A 110 -1.89 -18.07 -5.21
C ARG A 110 -0.46 -17.88 -5.66
N PHE A 111 0.36 -17.34 -4.77
CA PHE A 111 1.75 -17.01 -5.04
C PHE A 111 2.67 -17.81 -4.12
N THR A 112 3.79 -18.26 -4.67
CA THR A 112 4.88 -18.89 -3.91
C THR A 112 6.18 -18.14 -4.16
N GLY A 113 6.85 -17.70 -3.09
CA GLY A 113 8.11 -16.97 -3.15
C GLY A 113 8.07 -15.64 -2.38
N SER A 114 8.91 -14.68 -2.80
CA SER A 114 9.06 -13.38 -2.12
C SER A 114 8.44 -12.28 -2.96
N ALA A 115 7.36 -11.65 -2.50
CA ALA A 115 6.66 -10.62 -3.25
C ALA A 115 7.38 -9.27 -3.20
N GLY A 116 7.38 -8.55 -4.33
CA GLY A 116 7.89 -7.19 -4.41
C GLY A 116 7.04 -6.18 -3.65
N GLN A 117 7.47 -4.91 -3.69
CA GLN A 117 6.76 -3.82 -3.04
C GLN A 117 5.32 -3.68 -3.57
N SER A 118 4.41 -3.28 -2.68
CA SER A 118 3.00 -3.01 -3.00
C SER A 118 2.22 -4.23 -3.50
N PHE A 119 2.56 -5.44 -3.05
CA PHE A 119 1.78 -6.65 -3.34
C PHE A 119 0.31 -6.46 -2.94
N GLY A 120 -0.63 -6.75 -3.84
CA GLY A 120 -2.06 -6.62 -3.57
C GLY A 120 -2.51 -5.19 -3.28
N ALA A 121 -1.85 -4.17 -3.84
CA ALA A 121 -2.30 -2.80 -3.72
C ALA A 121 -3.64 -2.58 -4.45
N PHE A 122 -4.55 -1.84 -3.81
CA PHE A 122 -5.86 -1.44 -4.35
C PHE A 122 -6.74 -2.60 -4.82
N VAL A 123 -6.56 -3.80 -4.25
CA VAL A 123 -7.34 -4.97 -4.65
C VAL A 123 -8.80 -4.83 -4.20
N PRO A 124 -9.77 -4.86 -5.13
CA PRO A 124 -11.19 -4.68 -4.85
C PRO A 124 -11.85 -5.99 -4.36
N LYS A 125 -13.13 -5.88 -4.00
CA LYS A 125 -13.98 -7.01 -3.66
C LYS A 125 -14.06 -8.06 -4.79
N GLY A 126 -14.00 -9.32 -4.40
CA GLY A 126 -14.07 -10.50 -5.27
C GLY A 126 -12.71 -11.05 -5.72
N MET A 127 -11.62 -10.40 -5.31
CA MET A 127 -10.26 -10.90 -5.47
C MET A 127 -9.67 -11.39 -4.15
N SER A 128 -8.98 -12.52 -4.20
CA SER A 128 -8.31 -13.15 -3.07
C SER A 128 -6.89 -13.55 -3.42
N LEU A 129 -5.93 -12.95 -2.72
CA LEU A 129 -4.51 -13.16 -2.92
C LEU A 129 -3.93 -13.95 -1.75
N TYR A 130 -3.35 -15.10 -2.05
CA TYR A 130 -2.68 -15.97 -1.09
C TYR A 130 -1.19 -15.98 -1.41
N LEU A 131 -0.34 -15.73 -0.42
CA LEU A 131 1.11 -15.75 -0.57
C LEU A 131 1.71 -16.75 0.41
N THR A 132 2.44 -17.74 -0.12
CA THR A 132 3.29 -18.64 0.65
C THR A 132 4.73 -18.19 0.51
N GLY A 133 5.26 -17.55 1.56
CA GLY A 133 6.56 -16.89 1.57
C GLY A 133 6.52 -15.56 2.32
N ASP A 134 7.16 -14.54 1.76
CA ASP A 134 7.31 -13.21 2.38
C ASP A 134 6.99 -12.08 1.38
N SER A 135 6.71 -10.89 1.90
CA SER A 135 6.44 -9.70 1.09
C SER A 135 7.19 -8.48 1.63
N ASN A 136 7.69 -7.67 0.70
CA ASN A 136 8.27 -6.36 0.99
C ASN A 136 7.21 -5.33 1.44
N ASP A 137 7.64 -4.07 1.54
CA ASP A 137 6.81 -2.97 2.01
C ASP A 137 5.50 -2.77 1.21
N TYR A 138 4.53 -2.11 1.86
CA TYR A 138 3.27 -1.65 1.26
C TYR A 138 2.30 -2.75 0.81
N ILE A 139 2.42 -3.98 1.32
CA ILE A 139 1.41 -5.01 1.06
C ILE A 139 0.00 -4.49 1.39
N GLY A 140 -0.96 -4.74 0.52
CA GLY A 140 -2.35 -4.31 0.71
C GLY A 140 -2.54 -2.80 0.81
N LYS A 141 -1.61 -1.99 0.29
CA LYS A 141 -1.75 -0.53 0.22
C LYS A 141 -3.08 -0.19 -0.44
N GLY A 142 -3.91 0.58 0.26
CA GLY A 142 -5.23 1.00 -0.24
C GLY A 142 -6.18 -0.15 -0.53
N LEU A 143 -6.08 -1.29 0.17
CA LEU A 143 -7.00 -2.41 0.01
C LEU A 143 -8.46 -1.94 0.09
N SER A 144 -9.27 -2.36 -0.88
CA SER A 144 -10.60 -1.80 -1.17
C SER A 144 -11.67 -2.90 -1.30
N GLY A 145 -11.55 -3.96 -0.50
CA GLY A 145 -12.58 -5.00 -0.39
C GLY A 145 -12.07 -6.41 -0.62
N GLY A 146 -10.86 -6.55 -1.18
CA GLY A 146 -10.24 -7.85 -1.41
C GLY A 146 -9.80 -8.58 -0.14
N LYS A 147 -9.30 -9.80 -0.34
CA LYS A 147 -8.74 -10.66 0.72
C LYS A 147 -7.25 -10.87 0.46
N ILE A 148 -6.41 -10.68 1.47
CA ILE A 148 -4.98 -10.97 1.39
C ILE A 148 -4.59 -11.91 2.53
N ALA A 149 -4.01 -13.06 2.21
CA ALA A 149 -3.46 -13.97 3.21
C ALA A 149 -1.99 -14.25 2.92
N VAL A 150 -1.14 -14.09 3.94
CA VAL A 150 0.29 -14.40 3.85
C VAL A 150 0.62 -15.45 4.89
N LYS A 151 1.20 -16.57 4.46
CA LYS A 151 1.74 -17.60 5.35
C LYS A 151 3.22 -17.79 5.09
N THR A 152 3.94 -18.08 6.17
CA THR A 152 5.33 -18.53 6.09
C THR A 152 5.42 -19.81 5.25
N SER A 153 6.53 -19.97 4.51
CA SER A 153 6.79 -21.21 3.76
C SER A 153 6.92 -22.41 4.71
N ASP A 154 6.40 -23.57 4.30
CA ASP A 154 6.45 -24.81 5.10
C ASP A 154 7.91 -25.31 5.31
N HIS A 155 8.90 -24.74 4.62
CA HIS A 155 10.32 -24.99 4.87
C HIS A 155 10.90 -24.19 6.04
N PHE A 156 10.21 -23.14 6.49
CA PHE A 156 10.68 -22.18 7.50
C PHE A 156 9.88 -22.29 8.82
N VAL A 157 9.47 -23.52 9.16
CA VAL A 157 8.51 -23.86 10.22
C VAL A 157 9.00 -23.52 11.63
N GLN A 158 10.31 -23.31 11.85
CA GLN A 158 10.81 -23.32 13.22
C GLN A 158 10.40 -22.15 14.11
N ASN A 159 9.94 -20.99 13.60
CA ASN A 159 9.37 -19.90 14.41
C ASN A 159 8.62 -18.84 13.56
N GLY A 160 7.57 -19.23 12.83
CA GLY A 160 6.83 -18.28 11.95
C GLY A 160 6.37 -16.99 12.66
N HIS A 161 6.00 -17.09 13.93
CA HIS A 161 5.55 -15.98 14.77
C HIS A 161 6.66 -15.02 15.24
N GLU A 162 7.93 -15.40 15.15
CA GLU A 162 9.07 -14.54 15.51
C GLU A 162 9.62 -13.77 14.30
N ASN A 163 9.36 -14.28 13.09
CA ASN A 163 9.93 -13.78 11.85
C ASN A 163 9.06 -12.69 11.20
N VAL A 164 9.72 -11.67 10.67
CA VAL A 164 9.05 -10.64 9.87
C VAL A 164 8.86 -11.18 8.46
N ILE A 165 7.61 -11.37 8.05
CA ILE A 165 7.23 -11.88 6.72
C ILE A 165 6.51 -10.82 5.87
N VAL A 166 6.16 -9.70 6.48
CA VAL A 166 5.55 -8.55 5.83
C VAL A 166 6.36 -7.31 6.17
N GLY A 167 6.74 -6.55 5.15
CA GLY A 167 7.51 -5.32 5.30
C GLY A 167 6.74 -4.17 5.97
N ASN A 168 7.28 -2.96 5.83
CA ASN A 168 6.76 -1.77 6.47
C ASN A 168 5.50 -1.24 5.77
N VAL A 169 4.74 -0.42 6.50
CA VAL A 169 3.61 0.37 5.97
C VAL A 169 2.55 -0.50 5.27
N ALA A 170 2.37 -1.73 5.76
CA ALA A 170 1.32 -2.65 5.31
C ALA A 170 -0.08 -2.05 5.54
N PHE A 171 -0.99 -2.27 4.61
CA PHE A 171 -2.38 -1.81 4.65
C PHE A 171 -2.55 -0.30 4.78
N TYR A 172 -1.59 0.46 4.25
CA TYR A 172 -1.64 1.92 4.25
C TYR A 172 -2.91 2.44 3.60
N GLY A 173 -3.73 3.20 4.34
CA GLY A 173 -4.92 3.84 3.79
C GLY A 173 -6.00 2.87 3.28
N ALA A 174 -5.97 1.60 3.71
CA ALA A 174 -6.96 0.61 3.30
C ALA A 174 -8.36 1.00 3.78
N THR A 175 -9.37 0.82 2.94
CA THR A 175 -10.75 1.29 3.18
C THR A 175 -11.72 0.15 3.46
N SER A 176 -11.48 -1.05 2.96
CA SER A 176 -12.28 -2.24 3.23
C SER A 176 -11.51 -3.51 2.86
N GLY A 177 -12.01 -4.67 3.28
CA GLY A 177 -11.41 -5.97 2.98
C GLY A 177 -10.91 -6.72 4.21
N LYS A 178 -10.25 -7.85 3.98
CA LYS A 178 -9.76 -8.75 5.04
C LYS A 178 -8.30 -9.11 4.79
N ALA A 179 -7.50 -9.20 5.86
CA ALA A 179 -6.17 -9.77 5.74
C ALA A 179 -5.76 -10.66 6.92
N TYR A 180 -4.93 -11.66 6.62
CA TYR A 180 -4.48 -12.67 7.56
C TYR A 180 -2.99 -12.91 7.37
N ILE A 181 -2.19 -12.59 8.39
CA ILE A 181 -0.73 -12.65 8.33
C ILE A 181 -0.24 -13.64 9.39
N ASN A 182 0.24 -14.80 8.94
CA ASN A 182 0.84 -15.84 9.79
C ASN A 182 2.36 -15.58 9.95
N GLY A 183 2.66 -14.49 10.65
CA GLY A 183 3.99 -14.03 11.02
C GLY A 183 3.97 -12.55 11.43
N ARG A 184 5.15 -11.95 11.65
CA ARG A 184 5.26 -10.54 12.06
C ARG A 184 5.27 -9.61 10.85
N ALA A 185 4.77 -8.41 11.07
CA ALA A 185 4.90 -7.29 10.14
C ALA A 185 5.90 -6.24 10.66
N GLY A 186 6.46 -5.46 9.74
CA GLY A 186 7.37 -4.37 10.04
C GLY A 186 6.71 -3.18 10.74
N GLU A 187 7.36 -2.02 10.62
CA GLU A 187 6.91 -0.75 11.20
C GLU A 187 5.71 -0.17 10.46
N ARG A 188 5.00 0.74 11.12
CA ARG A 188 3.87 1.48 10.53
C ARG A 188 2.79 0.57 9.96
N PHE A 189 2.54 -0.54 10.65
CA PHE A 189 1.50 -1.48 10.26
C PHE A 189 0.11 -0.84 10.35
N ALA A 190 -0.71 -0.98 9.31
CA ALA A 190 -2.09 -0.46 9.23
C ALA A 190 -2.21 1.05 9.46
N VAL A 191 -1.20 1.82 9.03
CA VAL A 191 -1.26 3.29 9.08
C VAL A 191 -2.39 3.82 8.21
N ARG A 192 -3.20 4.74 8.75
CA ARG A 192 -4.38 5.32 8.10
C ARG A 192 -5.44 4.29 7.68
N ASN A 193 -5.44 3.09 8.29
CA ASN A 193 -6.51 2.13 8.05
C ASN A 193 -7.87 2.77 8.38
N SER A 194 -8.79 2.68 7.42
CA SER A 194 -10.12 3.27 7.46
C SER A 194 -11.23 2.21 7.38
N GLY A 195 -10.90 0.92 7.21
CA GLY A 195 -11.92 -0.13 7.20
C GLY A 195 -11.47 -1.58 6.98
N VAL A 196 -10.18 -1.87 6.79
CA VAL A 196 -9.72 -3.27 6.67
C VAL A 196 -9.78 -4.01 8.00
N HIS A 197 -10.10 -5.30 7.95
CA HIS A 197 -10.03 -6.22 9.09
C HIS A 197 -8.80 -7.11 8.96
N VAL A 198 -7.86 -7.01 9.90
CA VAL A 198 -6.55 -7.69 9.80
C VAL A 198 -6.24 -8.47 11.06
N VAL A 199 -5.70 -9.68 10.89
CA VAL A 199 -5.10 -10.49 11.95
C VAL A 199 -3.61 -10.67 11.64
N VAL A 200 -2.75 -10.44 12.64
CA VAL A 200 -1.28 -10.54 12.50
C VAL A 200 -0.65 -11.06 13.79
N GLU A 201 0.48 -11.76 13.70
CA GLU A 201 1.15 -12.38 14.85
C GLU A 201 2.09 -11.44 15.61
N GLY A 202 2.43 -10.30 15.03
CA GLY A 202 3.17 -9.23 15.73
C GLY A 202 3.48 -8.08 14.78
N ILE A 203 3.77 -6.90 15.32
CA ILE A 203 4.06 -5.70 14.53
C ILE A 203 5.24 -4.92 15.10
N GLY A 204 5.89 -4.12 14.24
CA GLY A 204 6.93 -3.17 14.63
C GLY A 204 6.38 -1.88 15.26
N ASP A 205 7.21 -0.85 15.28
CA ASP A 205 6.89 0.45 15.85
C ASP A 205 5.84 1.22 15.03
N HIS A 206 5.18 2.19 15.65
CA HIS A 206 4.22 3.10 14.99
C HIS A 206 3.00 2.38 14.38
N GLY A 207 2.59 1.26 14.97
CA GLY A 207 1.41 0.52 14.54
C GLY A 207 0.12 1.34 14.65
N CYS A 208 -0.76 1.16 13.67
CA CYS A 208 -2.11 1.73 13.59
C CYS A 208 -2.16 3.27 13.68
N GLU A 209 -1.06 3.96 13.33
CA GLU A 209 -0.99 5.43 13.30
C GLU A 209 -2.09 5.99 12.40
N TYR A 210 -2.82 7.00 12.88
CA TYR A 210 -3.92 7.65 12.15
C TYR A 210 -5.05 6.70 11.68
N MET A 211 -5.21 5.52 12.28
CA MET A 211 -6.31 4.61 11.99
C MET A 211 -7.66 5.26 12.35
N THR A 212 -8.59 5.29 11.38
CA THR A 212 -9.93 5.90 11.53
C THR A 212 -11.06 4.87 11.48
N GLY A 213 -10.80 3.65 11.01
CA GLY A 213 -11.81 2.58 10.90
C GLY A 213 -11.17 1.21 10.68
N GLY A 214 -12.01 0.17 10.64
CA GLY A 214 -11.55 -1.22 10.53
C GLY A 214 -11.25 -1.86 11.89
N ARG A 215 -10.62 -3.04 11.87
CA ARG A 215 -10.27 -3.80 13.08
C ARG A 215 -8.93 -4.49 12.88
N VAL A 216 -8.01 -4.34 13.82
CA VAL A 216 -6.72 -5.03 13.79
C VAL A 216 -6.60 -5.89 15.04
N VAL A 217 -6.30 -7.17 14.85
CA VAL A 217 -6.03 -8.14 15.91
C VAL A 217 -4.56 -8.50 15.85
N ILE A 218 -3.86 -8.30 16.97
CA ILE A 218 -2.43 -8.59 17.09
C ILE A 218 -2.27 -9.70 18.14
N LEU A 219 -1.74 -10.85 17.71
CA LEU A 219 -1.66 -12.04 18.55
C LEU A 219 -0.40 -12.11 19.41
N GLY A 220 0.68 -11.40 19.03
CA GLY A 220 1.95 -11.37 19.74
C GLY A 220 2.47 -9.97 20.01
N ASP A 221 3.77 -9.77 19.82
CA ASP A 221 4.46 -8.56 20.25
C ASP A 221 4.17 -7.34 19.38
N VAL A 222 4.19 -6.18 20.03
CA VAL A 222 3.92 -4.88 19.43
C VAL A 222 5.08 -3.95 19.74
N GLY A 223 5.57 -3.25 18.72
CA GLY A 223 6.58 -2.21 18.87
C GLY A 223 6.10 -0.98 19.65
N LYS A 224 6.97 0.01 19.76
CA LYS A 224 6.70 1.27 20.46
C LYS A 224 5.68 2.11 19.69
N LYS A 225 5.01 3.02 20.42
CA LYS A 225 4.06 4.01 19.85
C LYS A 225 2.93 3.34 19.05
N LEU A 226 2.16 2.48 19.71
CA LEU A 226 0.89 1.95 19.17
C LEU A 226 -0.21 3.02 19.27
N TRP A 227 -0.85 3.34 18.15
CA TRP A 227 -1.96 4.29 18.09
C TRP A 227 -3.26 3.52 17.93
N CYS A 228 -4.25 3.71 18.81
CA CYS A 228 -5.41 2.84 18.78
C CYS A 228 -6.70 3.49 19.27
N ARG A 229 -7.77 3.27 18.49
CA ARG A 229 -9.17 3.30 18.98
C ARG A 229 -9.87 1.92 18.93
N TYR A 230 -9.43 0.98 18.06
CA TYR A 230 -10.09 -0.32 17.81
C TYR A 230 -9.12 -1.50 17.52
N VAL A 231 -8.15 -1.77 18.41
CA VAL A 231 -7.19 -2.89 18.30
C VAL A 231 -7.42 -3.88 19.43
N TRP A 232 -7.38 -5.18 19.10
CA TRP A 232 -7.50 -6.27 20.08
C TRP A 232 -6.14 -6.98 20.22
N ARG A 233 -5.70 -7.21 21.45
CA ARG A 233 -4.42 -7.87 21.77
C ARG A 233 -4.70 -9.13 22.60
N CYS A 234 -4.25 -10.28 22.13
CA CYS A 234 -4.16 -11.48 22.96
C CYS A 234 -2.85 -11.44 23.76
N GLY A 235 -2.92 -11.56 25.09
CA GLY A 235 -1.74 -11.64 25.95
C GLY A 235 -1.82 -12.85 26.89
N LEU A 236 -0.71 -13.57 27.01
CA LEU A 236 -0.46 -14.68 27.96
C LEU A 236 -0.29 -14.20 29.43
N HIS A 237 -0.97 -13.13 29.81
CA HIS A 237 -1.18 -12.75 31.22
C HIS A 237 -2.64 -13.07 31.58
N PRO A 238 -2.89 -13.82 32.67
CA PRO A 238 -4.27 -14.04 33.11
C PRO A 238 -4.85 -12.66 33.45
N TYR A 239 -5.99 -12.34 32.86
CA TYR A 239 -6.71 -11.06 32.98
C TYR A 239 -6.12 -9.88 32.18
N ILE A 240 -6.40 -9.84 30.87
CA ILE A 240 -7.13 -8.72 30.25
C ILE A 240 -7.94 -9.33 29.10
N GLY A 241 -9.19 -9.68 29.41
CA GLY A 241 -10.22 -9.74 28.39
C GLY A 241 -10.53 -8.30 28.00
N CYS A 242 -10.24 -7.91 26.77
CA CYS A 242 -10.65 -6.62 26.24
C CYS A 242 -12.19 -6.64 26.10
N LYS A 243 -12.83 -6.20 27.19
CA LYS A 243 -14.15 -5.59 27.20
C LYS A 243 -13.96 -4.13 27.57
N THR A 244 -14.66 -3.28 26.83
CA THR A 244 -15.03 -1.90 27.18
C THR A 244 -14.06 -0.81 26.74
N VAL A 245 -14.54 -0.04 25.76
CA VAL A 245 -14.40 1.41 25.65
C VAL A 245 -14.13 2.04 27.02
N GLN A 246 -12.94 2.57 27.26
CA GLN A 246 -12.77 3.59 28.29
C GLN A 246 -11.76 4.65 27.86
N LYS A 247 -12.28 5.88 27.93
CA LYS A 247 -11.62 7.17 27.87
C LYS A 247 -10.18 7.14 28.38
N ASN A 248 -9.24 7.52 27.52
CA ASN A 248 -8.24 8.56 27.78
C ASN A 248 -7.29 8.60 26.59
N VAL A 249 -7.59 9.52 25.66
CA VAL A 249 -6.60 10.00 24.69
C VAL A 249 -5.61 10.84 25.49
N GLN A 250 -4.43 10.29 25.79
CA GLN A 250 -3.29 11.15 26.12
C GLN A 250 -2.83 11.77 24.80
N TYR A 251 -3.17 13.04 24.61
CA TYR A 251 -2.50 13.90 23.64
C TYR A 251 -1.03 14.00 24.05
N GLY A 252 -0.14 13.79 23.09
CA GLY A 252 1.28 14.09 23.25
C GLY A 252 1.44 15.58 23.57
N ASN A 253 1.82 15.88 24.80
CA ASN A 253 2.51 17.11 25.15
C ASN A 253 4.00 16.77 25.14
N ASP A 254 4.65 16.99 23.99
CA ASP A 254 6.06 17.33 24.01
C ASP A 254 6.14 18.87 24.05
N HIS A 255 6.79 19.34 25.11
CA HIS A 255 6.83 20.71 25.60
C HIS A 255 7.53 21.71 24.65
N VAL A 256 7.05 22.96 24.75
CA VAL A 256 7.75 24.27 24.78
C VAL A 256 9.15 24.35 24.18
#